data_AF-A0A355ER72-F1
#
_entry.id   AF-A0A355ER72-F1
#
_cell.length_a   1.000
_cell.length_b   1.000
_cell.length_c   1.000
_cell.angle_alpha   90.00
_cell.angle_beta   90.00
_cell.angle_gamma   90.00
#
_symmetry.space_group_name_H-M   'P 1'
#
loop_
_entity.id
_entity.type
_entity.pdbx_description
1 polymer ?
#
loop_
_entity_poly.entity_id
_entity_poly.type
_entity_poly.pdbx_seq_one_letter_code
_entity_poly.pdbx_strand_id
1 'polypeptide(L)'
;GPLPLPLVDLTGLPRELRESTMRALLDAAARRPFCLEHGPLARVMLVRLGDQEHVCQVAAHHIVSDQITFHLFWHELGRLYAVEGAPAPVPALALQFADFAVWQ
;
A
#
# COMPACT_ATOMS: atom_id res chain seq x y z
N GLY A 1 -2.60 14.43 -3.71
CA GLY A 1 -3.99 13.93 -3.76
C GLY A 1 -4.05 12.58 -3.07
N PRO A 2 -5.25 12.07 -2.73
CA PRO A 2 -5.40 10.76 -2.10
C PRO A 2 -4.84 9.66 -3.01
N LEU A 3 -4.23 8.64 -2.40
CA LEU A 3 -3.70 7.50 -3.14
C LEU A 3 -4.88 6.58 -3.51
N PRO A 4 -5.08 6.24 -4.80
CA PRO A 4 -6.19 5.40 -5.20
C PRO A 4 -6.04 3.99 -4.64
N LEU A 5 -7.17 3.41 -4.21
CA LEU A 5 -7.29 2.02 -3.74
C LEU A 5 -8.21 1.24 -4.68
N PRO A 6 -7.74 0.87 -5.89
CA PRO A 6 -8.52 0.03 -6.78
C PRO A 6 -8.78 -1.34 -6.15
N LEU A 7 -10.04 -1.79 -6.23
CA LEU A 7 -10.47 -3.12 -5.83
C LEU A 7 -10.57 -4.02 -7.07
N VAL A 8 -9.84 -5.12 -7.06
CA VAL A 8 -9.95 -6.20 -8.05
C VAL A 8 -10.73 -7.36 -7.41
N ASP A 9 -11.94 -7.61 -7.91
CA ASP A 9 -12.79 -8.68 -7.40
C ASP A 9 -12.58 -9.97 -8.20
N LEU A 10 -12.02 -11.00 -7.55
CA LEU A 10 -11.80 -12.33 -8.14
C LEU A 10 -12.86 -13.34 -7.70
N THR A 11 -13.88 -12.92 -6.95
CA THR A 11 -14.94 -13.83 -6.45
C THR A 11 -15.80 -14.41 -7.56
N GLY A 12 -15.81 -13.80 -8.74
CA GLY A 12 -16.45 -14.35 -9.94
C GLY A 12 -15.70 -15.52 -10.60
N LEU A 13 -14.44 -15.78 -10.21
CA LEU A 13 -13.65 -16.88 -10.75
C LEU A 13 -13.88 -18.18 -9.94
N PRO A 14 -13.68 -19.37 -10.56
CA PRO A 14 -13.54 -20.63 -9.84
C PRO A 14 -12.48 -20.53 -8.74
N ARG A 15 -12.74 -21.12 -7.57
CA ARG A 15 -11.91 -20.98 -6.37
C ARG A 15 -10.46 -21.38 -6.62
N GLU A 16 -10.27 -22.42 -7.43
CA GLU A 16 -8.99 -23.01 -7.80
C GLU A 16 -8.12 -22.05 -8.63
N LEU A 17 -8.75 -21.10 -9.33
CA LEU A 17 -8.07 -20.10 -10.17
C LEU A 17 -7.80 -18.77 -9.45
N ARG A 18 -8.46 -18.50 -8.32
CA ARG A 18 -8.36 -17.20 -7.64
C ARG A 18 -6.95 -16.91 -7.16
N GLU A 19 -6.31 -17.89 -6.52
CA GLU A 19 -5.00 -17.72 -5.92
C GLU A 19 -3.89 -17.54 -6.97
N SER A 20 -3.93 -18.32 -8.07
CA SER A 20 -2.98 -18.18 -9.19
C SER A 20 -3.18 -16.85 -9.93
N THR A 21 -4.43 -16.45 -10.16
CA THR A 21 -4.75 -15.16 -10.79
C THR A 21 -4.31 -13.99 -9.92
N MET A 22 -4.56 -14.06 -8.61
CA MET A 22 -4.07 -13.08 -7.64
C MET A 22 -2.55 -12.95 -7.70
N ARG A 23 -1.80 -14.06 -7.62
CA ARG A 23 -0.33 -14.02 -7.70
C ARG A 23 0.17 -13.33 -8.97
N ALA A 24 -0.40 -13.70 -10.12
CA ALA A 24 -0.03 -13.08 -11.40
C ALA A 24 -0.31 -11.57 -11.43
N LEU A 25 -1.44 -11.13 -10.86
CA LEU A 25 -1.77 -9.71 -10.74
C LEU A 25 -0.78 -8.97 -9.83
N LEU A 26 -0.45 -9.55 -8.68
CA LEU A 26 0.49 -8.96 -7.72
C LEU A 26 1.89 -8.84 -8.33
N ASP A 27 2.35 -9.87 -9.04
CA ASP A 27 3.66 -9.86 -9.69
C ASP A 27 3.74 -8.82 -10.82
N ALA A 28 2.69 -8.73 -11.64
CA ALA A 28 2.61 -7.73 -12.70
C ALA A 28 2.62 -6.29 -12.13
N ALA A 29 1.88 -6.06 -11.05
CA ALA A 29 1.83 -4.77 -10.37
C ALA A 29 3.17 -4.40 -9.72
N ALA A 30 3.88 -5.36 -9.13
CA ALA A 30 5.19 -5.17 -8.53
C ALA A 30 6.28 -4.82 -9.55
N ARG A 31 6.21 -5.42 -10.75
CA ARG A 31 7.18 -5.18 -11.84
C ARG A 31 6.93 -3.89 -12.63
N ARG A 32 5.76 -3.28 -12.48
CA ARG A 32 5.43 -2.04 -13.19
C ARG A 32 6.36 -0.91 -12.70
N PRO A 33 7.12 -0.24 -13.58
CA PRO A 33 8.00 0.83 -13.15
C PRO A 33 7.22 2.04 -12.61
N PHE A 34 7.92 2.89 -11.86
CA PHE A 34 7.43 4.20 -11.43
C PHE A 34 8.01 5.28 -12.35
N CYS A 35 7.20 6.28 -12.71
CA CYS A 35 7.71 7.50 -13.32
C CYS A 35 8.24 8.39 -12.19
N LEU A 36 9.55 8.63 -12.14
CA LEU A 36 10.15 9.43 -11.06
C LEU A 36 9.84 10.93 -11.19
N GLU A 37 9.54 11.39 -12.40
CA GLU A 37 9.18 12.77 -12.70
C GLU A 37 7.76 13.12 -12.25
N HIS A 38 6.88 12.13 -12.16
CA HIS A 38 5.45 12.34 -11.88
C HIS A 38 4.95 11.35 -10.84
N GLY A 39 4.59 11.87 -9.66
CA GLY A 39 3.99 11.09 -8.60
C GLY A 39 2.57 10.61 -8.91
N PRO A 40 2.01 9.70 -8.09
CA PRO A 40 2.59 9.19 -6.84
C PRO A 40 3.63 8.07 -7.04
N LEU A 41 4.67 8.07 -6.20
CA LEU A 41 5.72 7.03 -6.13
C LEU A 41 5.35 5.85 -5.22
N ALA A 42 4.08 5.78 -4.84
CA ALA A 42 3.46 4.65 -4.19
C ALA A 42 2.21 4.25 -4.99
N ARG A 43 1.84 2.97 -4.92
CA ARG A 43 0.61 2.41 -5.49
C ARG A 43 0.05 1.39 -4.51
N VAL A 44 -1.27 1.32 -4.44
CA VAL A 44 -1.99 0.32 -3.65
C VAL A 44 -2.97 -0.42 -4.54
N MET A 45 -3.25 -1.67 -4.21
CA MET A 45 -4.31 -2.45 -4.81
C MET A 45 -4.89 -3.38 -3.75
N LEU A 46 -6.22 -3.50 -3.71
CA LEU A 46 -6.93 -4.48 -2.91
C LEU A 46 -7.46 -5.57 -3.83
N VAL A 47 -7.18 -6.83 -3.52
CA VAL A 47 -7.71 -7.99 -4.24
C VAL A 47 -8.66 -8.74 -3.34
N ARG A 48 -9.91 -8.94 -3.76
CA ARG A 48 -10.92 -9.71 -3.02
C ARG A 48 -10.98 -11.13 -3.56
N LEU A 49 -10.80 -12.11 -2.67
CA LEU A 49 -10.87 -13.54 -2.96
C LEU A 49 -12.16 -14.18 -2.42
N GLY A 50 -12.78 -13.54 -1.44
CA GLY A 50 -14.03 -13.95 -0.79
C GLY A 50 -14.56 -12.87 0.14
N ASP A 51 -15.66 -13.13 0.85
CA ASP A 51 -16.30 -12.13 1.72
C ASP A 51 -15.43 -11.69 2.90
N GLN A 52 -14.52 -12.56 3.34
CA GLN A 52 -13.61 -12.32 4.46
C GLN A 52 -12.14 -12.52 4.06
N GLU A 53 -11.86 -12.61 2.76
CA GLU A 53 -10.53 -12.94 2.26
C GLU A 53 -10.08 -11.88 1.25
N HIS A 54 -9.08 -11.08 1.66
CA HIS A 54 -8.56 -9.97 0.89
C HIS A 54 -7.04 -9.94 0.98
N VAL A 55 -6.40 -9.47 -0.10
CA VAL A 55 -4.97 -9.19 -0.13
C VAL A 55 -4.75 -7.74 -0.53
N CYS A 56 -4.08 -6.98 0.33
CA CYS A 56 -3.68 -5.61 0.07
C CYS A 56 -2.21 -5.57 -0.34
N GLN A 57 -1.93 -5.08 -1.55
CA GLN A 57 -0.57 -4.84 -2.01
C GLN A 57 -0.28 -3.35 -1.97
N VAL A 58 0.83 -3.01 -1.31
CA VAL A 58 1.41 -1.67 -1.33
C VAL A 58 2.78 -1.81 -1.98
N ALA A 59 3.04 -0.99 -3.00
CA ALA A 59 4.35 -0.88 -3.64
C ALA A 59 4.78 0.59 -3.58
N ALA A 60 5.99 0.85 -3.09
CA ALA A 60 6.58 2.18 -3.06
C ALA A 60 7.99 2.15 -3.64
N HIS A 61 8.38 3.22 -4.30
CA HIS A 61 9.74 3.35 -4.85
C HIS A 61 10.74 3.60 -3.72
N HIS A 62 11.88 2.89 -3.72
CA HIS A 62 12.87 2.99 -2.64
C HIS A 62 13.47 4.39 -2.43
N ILE A 63 13.40 5.26 -3.45
CA ILE A 63 13.82 6.67 -3.34
C ILE A 63 13.02 7.47 -2.30
N VAL A 64 11.80 7.04 -1.98
CA VAL A 64 10.94 7.67 -0.96
C VAL A 64 10.66 6.77 0.24
N SER A 65 11.20 5.55 0.27
CA SER A 65 10.95 4.59 1.35
C SER A 65 12.08 3.58 1.49
N ASP A 66 12.60 3.41 2.69
CA ASP A 66 13.46 2.28 3.03
C ASP A 66 12.67 1.11 3.64
N GLN A 67 13.37 0.01 3.90
CA GLN A 67 12.76 -1.22 4.44
C GLN A 67 12.24 -1.05 5.87
N ILE A 68 12.80 -0.13 6.66
CA ILE A 68 12.41 0.14 8.06
C ILE A 68 11.12 0.97 8.08
N THR A 69 11.04 1.98 7.21
CA THR A 69 9.87 2.85 7.01
C THR A 69 8.66 2.04 6.57
N PHE A 70 8.86 1.03 5.72
CA PHE A 70 7.77 0.17 5.26
C PHE A 70 7.18 -0.72 6.36
N HIS A 71 7.99 -1.12 7.36
CA HIS A 71 7.49 -1.84 8.53
C HIS A 71 6.64 -0.95 9.43
N LEU A 72 7.10 0.28 9.70
CA LEU A 72 6.34 1.28 10.45
C LEU A 72 5.01 1.63 9.77
N PHE A 73 5.03 1.78 8.44
CA PHE A 73 3.84 2.01 7.63
C PHE A 73 2.73 0.98 7.90
N TRP A 74 3.03 -0.32 7.91
CA TRP A 74 2.02 -1.35 8.16
C TRP A 74 1.47 -1.30 9.58
N HIS A 75 2.32 -1.02 10.56
CA HIS A 75 1.90 -0.88 11.95
C HIS A 75 0.95 0.31 12.14
N GLU A 76 1.26 1.47 11.55
CA GLU A 76 0.41 2.65 11.61
C GLU A 76 -0.89 2.44 10.84
N LEU A 77 -0.83 1.85 9.64
CA LEU A 77 -2.02 1.55 8.84
C LEU A 77 -3.02 0.68 9.61
N GLY A 78 -2.55 -0.36 10.31
CA GLY A 78 -3.42 -1.20 11.14
C GLY A 78 -4.09 -0.44 12.29
N ARG A 79 -3.34 0.44 12.97
CA ARG A 79 -3.86 1.26 14.07
C ARG A 79 -4.88 2.29 13.58
N LEU A 80 -4.61 2.93 12.44
CA LEU A 80 -5.51 3.91 11.83
C LEU A 80 -6.78 3.25 11.27
N TYR A 81 -6.67 2.04 10.71
CA TYR A 81 -7.80 1.30 10.18
C TYR A 81 -8.77 0.87 11.28
N ALA A 82 -8.24 0.43 12.44
CA ALA A 82 -9.04 -0.06 13.56
C ALA A 82 -9.93 0.99 14.23
N VAL A 83 -9.65 2.28 14.03
CA VAL A 83 -10.40 3.37 14.69
C VAL A 83 -11.54 3.95 13.83
N GLU A 84 -11.78 3.44 12.62
CA GLU A 84 -12.93 3.80 11.74
C GLU A 84 -13.25 5.31 11.65
N GLY A 85 -12.22 6.17 11.62
CA GLY A 85 -12.37 7.63 11.53
C GLY A 85 -12.52 8.35 12.88
N ALA A 86 -12.47 7.64 14.00
CA ALA A 86 -12.22 8.24 15.31
C ALA A 86 -10.77 8.76 15.40
N PRO A 87 -10.47 9.71 16.30
CA PRO A 87 -9.14 10.29 16.44
C PRO A 87 -8.12 9.19 16.74
N ALA A 88 -7.22 8.93 15.80
CA ALA A 88 -6.18 7.95 16.01
C ALA A 88 -5.10 8.50 16.95
N PRO A 89 -4.57 7.69 17.89
CA PRO A 89 -3.49 8.11 18.79
C PRO A 89 -2.12 7.92 18.12
N VAL A 90 -1.98 8.38 16.87
CA VAL A 90 -0.67 8.42 16.20
C VAL A 90 -0.12 9.83 16.44
N PRO A 91 0.98 9.98 17.18
CA PRO A 91 1.56 11.31 17.41
C PRO A 91 1.93 11.93 16.07
N ALA A 92 1.67 13.23 15.92
CA ALA A 92 2.12 13.96 14.73
C ALA A 92 3.63 13.78 14.56
N LEU A 93 4.06 13.40 13.35
CA LEU A 93 5.48 13.28 13.02
C LEU A 93 6.16 14.64 13.20
N ALA A 94 6.98 14.75 14.24
CA ALA A 94 7.66 15.99 14.61
C ALA A 94 8.76 16.42 13.61
N LEU A 95 9.22 15.49 12.76
CA LEU A 95 10.13 15.76 11.64
C LEU A 95 9.61 15.08 10.38
N GLN A 96 9.68 15.78 9.26
CA GLN A 96 9.43 15.25 7.93
C GLN A 96 10.77 14.96 7.23
N PHE A 97 10.77 14.05 6.25
CA PHE A 97 12.00 13.77 5.49
C PHE A 97 12.61 15.02 4.83
N ALA A 98 11.77 15.98 4.44
CA ALA A 98 12.22 17.28 3.91
C ALA A 98 13.11 18.05 4.90
N ASP A 99 12.87 17.91 6.21
CA ASP A 99 13.67 18.56 7.26
C ASP A 99 15.03 17.87 7.42
N PHE A 100 15.09 16.56 7.17
CA PHE A 100 16.34 15.80 7.18
C PHE A 100 17.20 16.10 5.93
N ALA A 101 16.59 16.20 4.75
CA ALA A 101 17.31 16.41 3.48
C ALA A 101 17.99 17.79 3.36
N VAL A 102 17.47 18.81 4.05
CA VAL A 102 18.05 20.18 4.09
C VAL A 102 19.25 20.27 5.03
N TRP A 103 19.40 19.32 5.96
CA TRP A 103 20.47 19.32 6.95
C TRP A 103 21.78 18.66 6.47
N GLN A 104 21.75 17.90 5.36
CA GLN A 104 22.93 17.27 4.76
C GLN A 104 23.63 18.13 3.71
#